data_AF-A0A346PDC4-F1
#
_entry.id   AF-A0A346PDC4-F1
#
_cell.length_a   1.000
_cell.length_b   1.000
_cell.length_c   1.000
_cell.angle_alpha   90.00
_cell.angle_beta   90.00
_cell.angle_gamma   90.00
#
_symmetry.space_group_name_H-M   'P 1'
#
loop_
_entity.id
_entity.type
_entity.pdbx_description
1 polymer ?
#
loop_
_entity_poly.entity_id
_entity_poly.type
_entity_poly.pdbx_seq_one_letter_code
_entity_poly.pdbx_strand_id
1 'polypeptide(L)' 'MECSEPECSRPAVVELHIPWDDNRLVCAPHARVLGRQNGVVADPLPDCSDELLE' A
#
# COMPACT_ATOMS: atom_id res chain seq x y z
N MET A 1 -7.19 6.28 5.91
CA MET A 1 -7.76 4.93 5.69
C MET A 1 -6.86 3.91 6.40
N GLU A 2 -7.37 2.75 6.84
CA GLU A 2 -6.56 1.70 7.50
C GLU A 2 -6.01 0.68 6.49
N CYS A 3 -4.92 0.02 6.84
CA CYS A 3 -4.32 -1.06 6.05
C CYS A 3 -5.30 -2.21 5.87
N SER A 4 -5.47 -2.71 4.64
CA SER A 4 -6.38 -3.82 4.32
C SER A 4 -5.89 -5.20 4.77
N GLU A 5 -4.67 -5.29 5.30
CA GLU A 5 -4.07 -6.55 5.72
C GLU A 5 -4.63 -6.97 7.09
N PRO A 6 -4.89 -8.27 7.29
CA PRO A 6 -5.46 -8.77 8.55
C PRO A 6 -4.55 -8.39 9.73
N GLU A 7 -5.19 -8.05 10.85
CA GLU A 7 -4.50 -7.72 12.11
C GLU A 7 -3.58 -6.47 12.03
N CYS A 8 -3.82 -5.59 11.05
CA CYS A 8 -3.08 -4.35 10.89
C CYS A 8 -3.97 -3.11 11.06
N SER A 9 -3.69 -2.30 12.08
CA SER A 9 -4.39 -1.02 12.34
C SER A 9 -3.59 0.22 11.89
N ARG A 10 -2.54 0.04 11.09
CA ARG A 10 -1.70 1.14 10.60
C ARG A 10 -2.44 1.92 9.50
N PRO A 11 -2.15 3.21 9.33
CA PRO A 11 -2.69 3.97 8.20
C PRO A 11 -2.20 3.38 6.88
N ALA A 12 -3.11 3.23 5.92
CA ALA A 12 -2.78 2.95 4.54
C ALA A 12 -2.19 4.20 3.89
N VAL A 13 -1.08 4.02 3.17
CA VAL A 13 -0.32 5.09 2.51
C VAL A 13 0.09 4.72 1.09
N VAL A 14 -0.23 3.50 0.65
CA VAL A 14 0.09 2.97 -0.68
C VAL A 14 -1.13 2.21 -1.21
N GLU A 15 -1.44 2.40 -2.49
CA GLU A 15 -2.32 1.54 -3.26
C GLU A 15 -1.48 0.51 -4.04
N LEU A 16 -1.83 -0.76 -3.88
CA LEU A 16 -1.27 -1.87 -4.65
C LEU A 16 -2.18 -2.16 -5.83
N HIS A 17 -1.65 -2.01 -7.03
CA HIS A 17 -2.30 -2.45 -8.26
C HIS A 17 -1.96 -3.91 -8.51
N ILE A 18 -2.96 -4.77 -8.31
CA ILE A 18 -2.83 -6.21 -8.46
C ILE A 18 -3.45 -6.63 -9.81
N PRO A 19 -2.71 -7.21 -10.76
CA PRO A 19 -3.23 -7.51 -12.09
C PRO A 19 -4.33 -8.59 -12.16
N TRP A 20 -4.52 -9.38 -11.11
CA TRP A 20 -5.40 -10.55 -11.08
C TRP A 20 -6.39 -10.55 -9.92
N ASP A 21 -6.47 -9.45 -9.18
CA ASP A 21 -7.36 -9.28 -8.02
C ASP A 21 -7.67 -7.79 -7.85
N ASP A 22 -8.54 -7.44 -6.91
CA ASP A 22 -8.84 -6.03 -6.62
C ASP A 22 -7.62 -5.29 -6.05
N ASN A 23 -7.54 -3.98 -6.33
CA ASN A 23 -6.52 -3.11 -5.75
C ASN A 23 -6.63 -3.10 -4.22
N ARG A 24 -5.49 -3.00 -3.53
CA ARG A 24 -5.43 -3.06 -2.07
C ARG A 24 -4.74 -1.84 -1.48
N LEU A 25 -5.30 -1.29 -0.42
CA LEU A 25 -4.77 -0.12 0.27
C LEU A 25 -4.00 -0.57 1.52
N VAL A 26 -2.69 -0.36 1.53
CA VAL A 26 -1.80 -0.93 2.54
C VAL A 26 -0.87 0.11 3.15
N CYS A 27 -0.38 -0.18 4.35
CA CYS A 27 0.66 0.62 4.99
C CYS A 27 2.03 0.41 4.32
N ALA A 28 2.97 1.35 4.51
CA ALA A 28 4.30 1.28 3.90
C ALA A 28 5.07 -0.04 4.19
N PRO A 29 5.04 -0.61 5.41
CA PRO A 29 5.65 -1.92 5.68
C PRO A 29 5.06 -3.07 4.85
N HIS A 30 3.74 -3.13 4.70
CA HIS A 30 3.11 -4.17 3.88
C HIS A 30 3.34 -3.95 2.39
N ALA A 31 3.30 -2.69 1.92
CA ALA A 31 3.67 -2.36 0.55
C ALA A 31 5.07 -2.86 0.18
N ARG A 32 6.06 -2.69 1.07
CA ARG A 32 7.44 -3.14 0.84
C ARG A 32 7.57 -4.67 0.65
N VAL A 33 6.71 -5.45 1.32
CA VAL A 33 6.73 -6.91 1.24
C VAL A 33 5.90 -7.38 0.03
N LEU A 34 4.69 -6.87 -0.11
CA LEU A 34 3.73 -7.28 -1.14
C LEU A 34 4.15 -6.81 -2.54
N GLY A 35 4.71 -5.60 -2.68
CA GLY A 35 5.21 -5.07 -3.95
C GLY A 35 6.41 -5.82 -4.54
N ARG A 36 6.97 -6.80 -3.83
CA ARG A 36 8.01 -7.71 -4.34
C ARG A 36 7.43 -8.95 -5.03
N GLN A 37 6.10 -9.11 -5.01
CA GLN A 37 5.43 -10.30 -5.53
C GLN A 37 4.87 -10.05 -6.93
N ASN A 38 5.30 -10.89 -7.88
CA ASN A 38 4.73 -11.17 -9.20
C ASN A 38 3.95 -10.07 -9.96
N GLY A 39 4.43 -8.82 -10.02
CA GLY A 39 3.81 -7.78 -10.87
C GLY A 39 2.77 -6.91 -10.17
N VAL A 40 2.81 -6.85 -8.85
CA VAL A 40 2.14 -5.83 -8.05
C VAL A 40 2.92 -4.51 -8.15
N VAL A 41 2.26 -3.43 -8.58
CA VAL A 41 2.83 -2.07 -8.59
C VAL A 41 2.32 -1.33 -7.35
N ALA A 42 3.23 -0.72 -6.60
CA ALA A 42 2.92 0.09 -5.43
C ALA A 42 2.95 1.57 -5.82
N ASP A 43 1.81 2.26 -5.68
CA ASP A 43 1.69 3.70 -5.90
C ASP A 43 1.41 4.40 -4.56
N PRO A 44 2.20 5.40 -4.13
CA PRO A 44 1.89 6.16 -2.93
C PRO A 44 0.53 6.86 -3.06
N LEU A 45 -0.25 6.85 -1.98
CA LEU A 45 -1.49 7.60 -1.94
C LEU A 45 -1.19 9.10 -2.01
N PRO A 46 -1.94 9.87 -2.82
CA PRO A 46 -1.67 11.28 -3.07
C PRO A 46 -1.68 12.09 -1.76
N ASP A 47 -2.65 11.84 -0.88
CA ASP A 47 -2.78 12.51 0.43
C ASP A 47 -1.71 12.13 1.47
N CYS A 48 -0.92 11.07 1.25
CA CYS A 48 0.15 10.64 2.16
C CYS A 48 1.55 10.97 1.64
N SER A 49 1.66 11.53 0.43
CA SER A 49 2.93 11.81 -0.23
C SER A 49 3.67 13.02 0.35
N ASP A 50 2.94 14.01 0.87
CA ASP A 50 3.55 15.24 1.43
C ASP A 50 4.26 14.98 2.77
N GLU A 51 3.77 14.06 3.62
CA GLU A 51 4.41 13.78 4.93
C GLU A 51 5.63 12.84 4.86
N LEU A 52 5.95 12.29 3.68
CA LEU A 52 7.07 11.35 3.48
C LEU A 52 8.30 11.97 2.81
N LEU A 53 8.24 13.26 2.45
CA LEU A 53 9.31 13.99 1.77
C LEU A 53 10.10 14.96 2.68
N GLU A 54 9.79 15.01 3.98
CA GLU A 54 10.53 15.78 5.00
C GLU A 54 11.49 14.92 5.83
#